data_AF-A0A284RVV0-F1
#
_entry.id   AF-A0A284RVV0-F1
#
_cell.length_a   1.000
_cell.length_b   1.000
_cell.length_c   1.000
_cell.angle_alpha   90.00
_cell.angle_beta   90.00
_cell.angle_gamma   90.00
#
_symmetry.space_group_name_H-M   'P 1'
#
loop_
_entity.id
_entity.type
_entity.pdbx_description
1 polymer ?
#
loop_
_entity_poly.entity_id
_entity_poly.type
_entity_poly.pdbx_seq_one_letter_code
_entity_poly.pdbx_strand_id
1 'polypeptide(L)'
;MTKATSSLFSSRTITLDTLFRDDKIGNISVRTYLPLRMTGRVPPVTFSFSRILSAKHRWKGDLSCHFGLLPQLSVFVTASSPLALTSDASDSPWEDQDTLPTPILPSVSGLKSIFSFWTYGVSLNPREPKVTGQWGIAFSELAFEIKAGLQFGLDGLSWLFSGGWTGDTASVKASLSLGFLGVGLDLDLYHLGQRLHVPILLSSDYDPDLAFWTIVVPSSALVLGYHFIVAPRRRRQRIRQISEARQKLDEDITIKQKTQNIISILTEPAKKRMAAEAAKDGLVILEATYGPAESFDFGSEYVLDVTVAVQALVSNSQLHIPGHRSKAGLQGFYDLAPFVVKALRIRYTFQGRVHYAEFLDDLPVVLPLADHLVD
;
A
#
# COMPACT_ATOMS: atom_id res chain seq x y z
N MET A 1 26.54 -11.50 -8.60
CA MET A 1 27.25 -11.51 -7.30
C MET A 1 27.41 -12.96 -6.84
N THR A 2 28.62 -13.33 -6.42
CA THR A 2 28.93 -14.67 -5.91
C THR A 2 29.18 -14.58 -4.41
N LYS A 3 28.48 -15.39 -3.61
CA LYS A 3 28.59 -15.42 -2.15
C LYS A 3 28.90 -16.84 -1.70
N ALA A 4 30.01 -17.01 -0.99
CA ALA A 4 30.33 -18.24 -0.29
C ALA A 4 29.97 -18.06 1.19
N THR A 5 29.30 -19.04 1.80
CA THR A 5 28.95 -18.98 3.23
C THR A 5 29.19 -20.34 3.88
N SER A 6 29.78 -20.35 5.07
CA SER A 6 29.94 -21.53 5.92
C SER A 6 29.17 -21.32 7.21
N SER A 7 28.35 -22.29 7.61
CA SER A 7 27.62 -22.25 8.87
C SER A 7 28.49 -22.77 10.03
N LEU A 8 28.55 -22.03 11.14
CA LEU A 8 29.34 -22.39 12.32
C LEU A 8 28.96 -23.76 12.94
N PHE A 9 27.72 -24.22 12.76
CA PHE A 9 27.22 -25.50 13.31
C PHE A 9 27.36 -26.71 12.37
N SER A 10 27.68 -26.51 11.08
CA SER A 10 28.00 -27.58 10.13
C SER A 10 29.37 -27.34 9.54
N SER A 11 30.41 -27.63 10.32
CA SER A 11 31.82 -27.41 9.98
C SER A 11 32.34 -28.28 8.82
N ARG A 12 31.48 -29.02 8.12
CA ARG A 12 31.86 -29.99 7.08
C ARG A 12 31.37 -29.66 5.67
N THR A 13 30.54 -28.63 5.49
CA THR A 13 29.97 -28.27 4.17
C THR A 13 30.06 -26.78 3.90
N ILE A 14 30.62 -26.41 2.75
CA ILE A 14 30.67 -25.04 2.24
C ILE A 14 29.48 -24.84 1.30
N THR A 15 28.69 -23.78 1.51
CA THR A 15 27.63 -23.39 0.57
C THR A 15 28.17 -22.35 -0.39
N LEU A 16 28.07 -22.63 -1.69
CA LEU A 16 28.42 -21.70 -2.76
C LEU A 16 27.12 -21.26 -3.45
N ASP A 17 26.79 -19.99 -3.32
CA ASP A 17 25.63 -19.37 -3.96
C ASP A 17 26.12 -18.34 -4.98
N THR A 18 25.87 -18.59 -6.26
CA THR A 18 26.05 -17.58 -7.32
C THR A 18 24.68 -17.05 -7.71
N LEU A 19 24.53 -15.73 -7.75
CA LEU A 19 23.32 -15.07 -8.24
C LEU A 19 23.71 -14.13 -9.37
N PHE A 20 23.20 -14.42 -10.55
CA PHE A 20 23.31 -13.60 -11.74
C PHE A 20 21.96 -12.95 -11.99
N ARG A 21 21.94 -11.61 -12.02
CA ARG A 21 20.74 -10.80 -12.25
C ARG A 21 20.98 -9.95 -13.48
N ASP A 22 20.15 -10.15 -14.49
CA ASP A 22 20.20 -9.40 -15.74
C ASP A 22 18.77 -9.03 -16.14
N ASP A 23 18.55 -7.74 -16.43
CA ASP A 23 17.23 -7.20 -16.78
C ASP A 23 16.66 -7.80 -18.06
N LYS A 24 17.50 -8.32 -18.97
CA LYS A 24 17.06 -8.92 -20.25
C LYS A 24 16.84 -10.44 -20.17
N ILE A 25 17.67 -11.13 -19.39
CA ILE A 25 17.74 -12.60 -19.34
C ILE A 25 16.92 -13.15 -18.16
N GLY A 26 16.77 -12.40 -17.07
CA GLY A 26 16.13 -12.84 -15.82
C GLY A 26 17.15 -13.09 -14.70
N ASN A 27 16.68 -13.65 -13.57
CA ASN A 27 17.58 -14.02 -12.48
C ASN A 27 17.91 -15.51 -12.55
N ILE A 28 19.20 -15.81 -12.52
CA ILE A 28 19.75 -17.16 -12.45
C ILE A 28 20.47 -17.28 -11.13
N SER A 29 20.15 -18.29 -10.33
CA SER A 29 20.96 -18.65 -9.18
C SER A 29 21.39 -20.11 -9.22
N VAL A 30 22.65 -20.34 -8.86
CA VAL A 30 23.23 -21.67 -8.74
C VAL A 30 23.72 -21.84 -7.31
N ARG A 31 23.25 -22.89 -6.65
CA ARG A 31 23.60 -23.24 -5.27
C ARG A 31 24.21 -24.62 -5.23
N THR A 32 25.42 -24.73 -4.68
CA THR A 32 26.14 -26.00 -4.55
C THR A 32 26.63 -26.19 -3.12
N TYR A 33 26.52 -27.41 -2.61
CA TYR A 33 27.03 -27.80 -1.29
C TYR A 33 28.31 -28.61 -1.45
N LEU A 34 29.45 -28.04 -1.09
CA LEU A 34 30.75 -28.69 -1.19
C LEU A 34 31.14 -29.33 0.15
N PRO A 35 31.27 -30.65 0.26
CA PRO A 35 31.84 -31.28 1.44
C PRO A 35 33.35 -31.01 1.52
N LEU A 36 33.89 -30.77 2.71
CA LEU A 36 35.33 -30.53 2.93
C LEU A 36 36.23 -31.74 2.57
N ARG A 37 35.66 -32.96 2.55
CA ARG A 37 36.32 -34.15 2.01
C ARG A 37 35.58 -34.59 0.75
N MET A 38 36.20 -34.36 -0.42
CA MET A 38 35.68 -34.85 -1.69
C MET A 38 35.77 -36.39 -1.73
N THR A 39 34.61 -37.03 -1.67
CA THR A 39 34.47 -38.49 -1.77
C THR A 39 34.12 -38.90 -3.20
N GLY A 40 34.88 -38.46 -4.21
CA GLY A 40 34.73 -38.89 -5.62
C GLY A 40 33.36 -38.70 -6.31
N ARG A 41 32.33 -38.26 -5.58
CA ARG A 41 30.96 -38.02 -6.05
C ARG A 41 30.78 -36.55 -6.35
N VAL A 42 30.05 -36.27 -7.43
CA VAL A 42 29.67 -34.90 -7.81
C VAL A 42 28.80 -34.30 -6.69
N PRO A 43 29.14 -33.12 -6.17
CA PRO A 43 28.34 -32.47 -5.14
C PRO A 43 26.95 -32.09 -5.69
N PRO A 44 25.91 -32.04 -4.84
CA PRO A 44 24.58 -31.67 -5.29
C PRO A 44 24.55 -30.21 -5.71
N VAL A 45 23.95 -29.94 -6.88
CA VAL A 45 23.83 -28.61 -7.49
C VAL A 45 22.37 -28.27 -7.70
N THR A 46 21.95 -27.08 -7.29
CA THR A 46 20.61 -26.55 -7.53
C THR A 46 20.71 -25.38 -8.48
N PHE A 47 20.07 -25.48 -9.63
CA PHE A 47 19.89 -24.38 -10.57
C PHE A 47 18.49 -23.82 -10.39
N SER A 48 18.35 -22.50 -10.31
CA SER A 48 17.04 -21.84 -10.34
C SER A 48 17.08 -20.65 -11.29
N PHE A 49 16.15 -20.64 -12.23
CA PHE A 49 15.99 -19.66 -13.28
C PHE A 49 14.62 -18.99 -13.13
N SER A 50 14.59 -17.66 -13.07
CA SER A 50 13.36 -16.89 -12.97
C SER A 50 13.35 -15.80 -14.03
N ARG A 51 12.26 -15.68 -14.79
CA ARG A 51 12.15 -14.69 -15.86
C ARG A 51 10.73 -14.17 -16.02
N ILE A 52 10.61 -12.88 -16.32
CA ILE A 52 9.35 -12.27 -16.76
C ILE A 52 9.13 -12.68 -18.22
N LEU A 53 8.08 -13.48 -18.47
CA LEU A 53 7.75 -14.03 -19.78
C LEU A 53 6.96 -13.03 -20.65
N SER A 54 6.22 -12.11 -20.01
CA SER A 54 5.49 -11.05 -20.72
C SER A 54 5.42 -9.78 -19.88
N ALA A 55 5.91 -8.67 -20.42
CA ALA A 55 5.82 -7.36 -19.79
C ALA A 55 4.37 -6.83 -19.77
N LYS A 56 3.55 -7.18 -20.77
CA LYS A 56 2.17 -6.70 -20.91
C LYS A 56 1.21 -7.38 -19.94
N HIS A 57 1.39 -8.67 -19.68
CA HIS A 57 0.52 -9.45 -18.77
C HIS A 57 1.17 -9.76 -17.42
N ARG A 58 2.40 -9.28 -17.17
CA ARG A 58 3.20 -9.55 -15.95
C ARG A 58 3.26 -11.04 -15.59
N TRP A 59 3.49 -11.88 -16.58
CA TRP A 59 3.72 -13.32 -16.37
C TRP A 59 5.18 -13.53 -15.98
N LYS A 60 5.40 -14.31 -14.91
CA LYS A 60 6.72 -14.68 -14.43
C LYS A 60 6.82 -16.20 -14.40
N GLY A 61 7.82 -16.75 -15.09
CA GLY A 61 8.17 -18.17 -15.01
C GLY A 61 9.34 -18.36 -14.05
N ASP A 62 9.21 -19.34 -13.16
CA ASP A 62 10.24 -19.78 -12.22
C ASP A 62 10.48 -21.28 -12.46
N LEU A 63 11.72 -21.65 -12.78
CA LEU A 63 12.17 -23.02 -13.02
C LEU A 63 13.30 -23.35 -12.05
N SER A 64 13.19 -24.44 -11.30
CA SER A 64 14.28 -24.90 -10.43
C SER A 64 14.56 -26.39 -10.61
N CYS A 65 15.83 -26.72 -10.73
CA CYS A 65 16.35 -28.05 -10.96
C CYS A 65 17.39 -28.36 -9.88
N HIS A 66 17.13 -29.34 -9.05
CA HIS A 66 18.09 -29.90 -8.10
C HIS A 66 18.68 -31.19 -8.67
N PHE A 67 19.98 -31.21 -8.86
CA PHE A 67 20.74 -32.38 -9.29
C PHE A 67 21.52 -32.90 -8.08
N GLY A 68 21.13 -34.06 -7.58
CA GLY A 68 21.71 -34.68 -6.39
C GLY A 68 21.27 -36.14 -6.30
N LEU A 69 21.41 -36.76 -5.12
CA LEU A 69 21.00 -38.15 -4.90
C LEU A 69 19.47 -38.35 -5.11
N LEU A 70 18.69 -37.29 -4.92
CA LEU A 70 17.27 -37.21 -5.22
C LEU A 70 17.04 -36.03 -6.18
N PRO A 71 17.01 -36.24 -7.50
CA PRO A 71 16.82 -35.14 -8.45
C PRO A 71 15.41 -34.55 -8.33
N GLN A 72 15.29 -33.23 -8.27
CA GLN A 72 13.98 -32.55 -8.20
C GLN A 72 13.88 -31.51 -9.31
N LEU A 73 12.71 -31.42 -9.95
CA LEU A 73 12.43 -30.40 -10.96
C LEU A 73 11.13 -29.71 -10.58
N SER A 74 11.12 -28.40 -10.43
CA SER A 74 9.88 -27.64 -10.27
C SER A 74 9.79 -26.49 -11.24
N VAL A 75 8.60 -26.33 -11.83
CA VAL A 75 8.30 -25.29 -12.82
C VAL A 75 7.02 -24.61 -12.37
N PHE A 76 7.08 -23.29 -12.19
CA PHE A 76 5.96 -22.45 -11.79
C PHE A 76 5.81 -21.29 -12.75
N VAL A 77 4.58 -20.94 -13.08
CA VAL A 77 4.20 -19.76 -13.85
C VAL A 77 3.23 -18.97 -13.00
N THR A 78 3.61 -17.73 -12.69
CA THR A 78 2.81 -16.79 -11.92
C THR A 78 2.36 -15.64 -12.80
N ALA A 79 1.05 -15.44 -12.92
CA ALA A 79 0.44 -14.28 -13.55
C ALA A 79 -0.03 -13.33 -12.44
N SER A 80 0.33 -12.04 -12.52
CA SER A 80 -0.06 -11.05 -11.51
C SER A 80 -0.81 -9.89 -12.14
N SER A 81 -1.92 -9.47 -11.51
CA SER A 81 -2.71 -8.31 -11.91
C SER A 81 -2.91 -7.38 -10.71
N PRO A 82 -2.70 -6.06 -10.88
CA PRO A 82 -3.09 -5.10 -9.85
C PRO A 82 -4.61 -5.12 -9.69
N LEU A 83 -5.06 -5.16 -8.44
CA LEU A 83 -6.47 -5.05 -8.07
C LEU A 83 -6.63 -3.70 -7.38
N ALA A 84 -7.05 -2.68 -8.13
CA ALA A 84 -7.35 -1.37 -7.56
C ALA A 84 -8.70 -1.44 -6.84
N LEU A 85 -8.68 -1.62 -5.51
CA LEU A 85 -9.87 -1.51 -4.67
C LEU A 85 -9.83 -0.16 -3.95
N THR A 86 -10.12 0.91 -4.69
CA THR A 86 -10.97 2.06 -4.30
C THR A 86 -10.87 3.15 -5.37
N SER A 87 -12.03 3.74 -5.67
CA SER A 87 -12.17 4.99 -6.40
C SER A 87 -11.93 6.16 -5.45
N ASP A 88 -10.69 6.38 -5.03
CA ASP A 88 -10.31 7.74 -4.62
C ASP A 88 -10.01 8.50 -5.92
N ALA A 89 -10.98 9.31 -6.33
CA ALA A 89 -10.93 10.12 -7.54
C ALA A 89 -9.88 11.23 -7.39
N SER A 90 -8.60 10.91 -7.54
CA SER A 90 -7.54 11.88 -7.81
C SER A 90 -6.25 11.18 -8.24
N ASP A 91 -6.28 10.43 -9.33
CA ASP A 91 -5.07 10.11 -10.10
C ASP A 91 -5.32 10.59 -11.54
N SER A 92 -5.05 11.87 -11.80
CA SER A 92 -4.86 12.35 -13.18
C SER A 92 -3.45 11.93 -13.63
N PRO A 93 -3.29 11.20 -14.75
CA PRO A 93 -1.98 10.70 -15.22
C PRO A 93 -0.95 11.76 -15.66
N TRP A 94 -1.15 13.03 -15.37
CA TRP A 94 -0.33 14.15 -15.82
C TRP A 94 0.11 14.98 -14.61
N GLU A 95 1.06 14.47 -13.85
CA GLU A 95 1.76 15.26 -12.84
C GLU A 95 3.22 15.42 -13.28
N ASP A 96 3.60 16.67 -13.52
CA ASP A 96 4.88 17.10 -14.08
C ASP A 96 6.06 16.63 -13.22
N GLN A 97 7.15 16.28 -13.91
CA GLN A 97 8.29 15.53 -13.40
C GLN A 97 9.26 16.35 -12.49
N ASP A 98 8.88 17.54 -12.04
CA ASP A 98 9.79 18.51 -11.39
C ASP A 98 9.44 18.86 -9.92
N THR A 99 8.47 18.20 -9.29
CA THR A 99 8.24 18.35 -7.84
C THR A 99 9.05 17.35 -7.03
N LEU A 100 9.76 17.84 -6.02
CA LEU A 100 10.44 17.05 -4.97
C LEU A 100 9.57 15.84 -4.56
N PRO A 101 10.16 14.66 -4.28
CA PRO A 101 9.40 13.44 -4.01
C PRO A 101 8.47 13.68 -2.82
N THR A 102 7.19 13.88 -3.08
CA THR A 102 6.17 13.97 -2.05
C THR A 102 6.08 12.60 -1.39
N PRO A 103 6.28 12.49 -0.07
CA PRO A 103 6.15 11.22 0.61
C PRO A 103 4.70 10.77 0.51
N ILE A 104 4.45 9.77 -0.34
CA ILE A 104 3.15 9.12 -0.49
C ILE A 104 2.80 8.50 0.87
N LEU A 105 1.79 9.06 1.55
CA LEU A 105 1.35 8.48 2.81
C LEU A 105 0.80 7.06 2.57
N PRO A 106 1.03 6.13 3.51
CA PRO A 106 0.32 4.84 3.49
C PRO A 106 -1.20 5.10 3.48
N SER A 107 -2.02 4.15 3.00
CA SER A 107 -3.49 4.29 2.97
C SER A 107 -4.15 3.98 4.32
N VAL A 108 -5.26 4.68 4.64
CA VAL A 108 -5.94 4.63 5.96
C VAL A 108 -6.25 3.18 6.37
N SER A 109 -6.73 2.39 5.43
CA SER A 109 -7.07 0.98 5.61
C SER A 109 -5.89 0.01 5.48
N GLY A 110 -4.80 0.40 4.82
CA GLY A 110 -3.73 -0.53 4.41
C GLY A 110 -4.11 -1.41 3.21
N LEU A 111 -5.21 -1.09 2.55
CA LEU A 111 -5.82 -1.92 1.50
C LEU A 111 -5.79 -1.27 0.10
N LYS A 112 -5.17 -0.09 -0.06
CA LYS A 112 -5.16 0.64 -1.34
C LYS A 112 -4.40 -0.09 -2.45
N SER A 113 -3.26 -0.70 -2.11
CA SER A 113 -2.44 -1.42 -3.09
C SER A 113 -2.54 -2.94 -2.87
N ILE A 114 -3.44 -3.55 -3.65
CA ILE A 114 -3.70 -4.99 -3.66
C ILE A 114 -3.29 -5.57 -5.02
N PHE A 115 -2.66 -6.74 -5.02
CA PHE A 115 -2.35 -7.50 -6.22
C PHE A 115 -2.96 -8.88 -6.12
N SER A 116 -3.67 -9.30 -7.16
CA SER A 116 -4.09 -10.69 -7.29
C SER A 116 -3.10 -11.43 -8.18
N PHE A 117 -2.80 -12.69 -7.85
CA PHE A 117 -1.93 -13.51 -8.67
C PHE A 117 -2.44 -14.95 -8.75
N TRP A 118 -2.17 -15.55 -9.89
CA TRP A 118 -2.41 -16.96 -10.15
C TRP A 118 -1.07 -17.64 -10.36
N THR A 119 -0.81 -18.71 -9.62
CA THR A 119 0.41 -19.51 -9.74
C THR A 119 0.04 -20.93 -10.13
N TYR A 120 0.52 -21.38 -11.28
CA TYR A 120 0.38 -22.75 -11.75
C TYR A 120 1.75 -23.38 -11.81
N GLY A 121 1.92 -24.58 -11.30
CA GLY A 121 3.20 -25.25 -11.41
C GLY A 121 3.18 -26.73 -11.14
N VAL A 122 4.26 -27.38 -11.55
CA VAL A 122 4.49 -28.80 -11.39
C VAL A 122 5.81 -28.98 -10.66
N SER A 123 5.79 -29.74 -9.57
CA SER A 123 6.98 -30.18 -8.83
C SER A 123 7.13 -31.68 -8.99
N LEU A 124 8.13 -32.09 -9.78
CA LEU A 124 8.53 -33.47 -10.01
C LEU A 124 9.62 -33.82 -9.01
N ASN A 125 9.19 -34.39 -7.88
CA ASN A 125 10.08 -35.04 -6.91
C ASN A 125 10.05 -36.56 -7.15
N PRO A 126 11.16 -37.30 -6.94
CA PRO A 126 11.23 -38.73 -7.28
C PRO A 126 10.24 -39.61 -6.51
N ARG A 127 9.76 -39.13 -5.36
CA ARG A 127 8.82 -39.84 -4.49
C ARG A 127 7.40 -39.30 -4.58
N GLU A 128 7.24 -38.01 -4.85
CA GLU A 128 5.96 -37.30 -4.74
C GLU A 128 5.86 -36.23 -5.85
N PRO A 129 5.62 -36.62 -7.11
CA PRO A 129 5.27 -35.66 -8.16
C PRO A 129 3.92 -35.03 -7.82
N LYS A 130 3.88 -33.70 -7.91
CA LYS A 130 2.77 -32.85 -7.47
C LYS A 130 2.53 -31.75 -8.51
N VAL A 131 1.27 -31.54 -8.86
CA VAL A 131 0.77 -30.40 -9.66
C VAL A 131 0.07 -29.46 -8.71
N THR A 132 0.27 -28.16 -8.87
CA THR A 132 -0.23 -27.12 -7.98
C THR A 132 -0.87 -26.00 -8.79
N GLY A 133 -2.05 -25.58 -8.39
CA GLY A 133 -2.74 -24.40 -8.90
C GLY A 133 -3.16 -23.55 -7.71
N GLN A 134 -2.69 -22.31 -7.65
CA GLN A 134 -2.92 -21.41 -6.53
C GLN A 134 -3.41 -20.07 -7.04
N TRP A 135 -4.34 -19.49 -6.30
CA TRP A 135 -4.77 -18.11 -6.41
C TRP A 135 -4.36 -17.40 -5.13
N GLY A 136 -3.89 -16.16 -5.24
CA GLY A 136 -3.52 -15.37 -4.08
C GLY A 136 -3.80 -13.90 -4.23
N ILE A 137 -3.88 -13.25 -3.08
CA ILE A 137 -4.06 -11.82 -2.92
C ILE A 137 -2.93 -11.32 -2.02
N ALA A 138 -2.15 -10.36 -2.50
CA ALA A 138 -1.12 -9.67 -1.74
C ALA A 138 -1.55 -8.24 -1.44
N PHE A 139 -1.54 -7.88 -0.17
CA PHE A 139 -1.76 -6.54 0.35
C PHE A 139 -0.39 -5.90 0.58
N SER A 140 0.09 -5.07 -0.35
CA SER A 140 1.48 -4.59 -0.31
C SER A 140 1.73 -3.65 0.87
N GLU A 141 0.74 -2.87 1.28
CA GLU A 141 0.88 -1.98 2.43
C GLU A 141 0.87 -2.72 3.77
N LEU A 142 0.10 -3.79 3.89
CA LEU A 142 0.07 -4.66 5.09
C LEU A 142 1.21 -5.67 5.10
N ALA A 143 1.94 -5.78 3.98
CA ALA A 143 2.89 -6.84 3.68
C ALA A 143 2.33 -8.22 4.00
N PHE A 144 1.05 -8.39 3.69
CA PHE A 144 0.27 -9.60 3.97
C PHE A 144 -0.10 -10.27 2.66
N GLU A 145 -0.04 -11.60 2.63
CA GLU A 145 -0.30 -12.42 1.45
C GLU A 145 -1.20 -13.58 1.85
N ILE A 146 -2.31 -13.75 1.15
CA ILE A 146 -3.22 -14.89 1.30
C ILE A 146 -3.15 -15.69 0.00
N LYS A 147 -3.09 -17.01 0.10
CA LYS A 147 -3.19 -17.94 -1.03
C LYS A 147 -4.20 -19.03 -0.72
N ALA A 148 -4.95 -19.42 -1.72
CA ALA A 148 -5.80 -20.58 -1.73
C ALA A 148 -5.50 -21.36 -3.00
N GLY A 149 -5.34 -22.66 -2.91
CA GLY A 149 -4.99 -23.48 -4.04
C GLY A 149 -5.32 -24.93 -3.88
N LEU A 150 -5.15 -25.64 -4.99
CA LEU A 150 -5.30 -27.07 -5.11
C LEU A 150 -3.94 -27.67 -5.45
N GLN A 151 -3.65 -28.79 -4.82
CA GLN A 151 -2.50 -29.61 -5.11
C GLN A 151 -2.98 -31.02 -5.44
N PHE A 152 -2.46 -31.59 -6.51
CA PHE A 152 -2.76 -32.93 -6.95
C PHE A 152 -1.45 -33.70 -7.08
N GLY A 153 -1.26 -34.73 -6.27
CA GLY A 153 -0.08 -35.60 -6.32
C GLY A 153 -0.45 -37.07 -6.25
N LEU A 154 0.55 -37.94 -6.13
CA LEU A 154 0.32 -39.38 -5.89
C LEU A 154 -0.46 -39.63 -4.58
N ASP A 155 -0.29 -38.72 -3.62
CA ASP A 155 -0.96 -38.67 -2.33
C ASP A 155 -2.45 -38.27 -2.43
N GLY A 156 -2.94 -37.96 -3.64
CA GLY A 156 -4.30 -37.53 -3.92
C GLY A 156 -4.44 -36.02 -4.10
N LEU A 157 -5.69 -35.55 -4.04
CA LEU A 157 -6.05 -34.13 -4.10
C LEU A 157 -6.00 -33.53 -2.69
N SER A 158 -5.41 -32.35 -2.55
CA SER A 158 -5.45 -31.55 -1.34
C SER A 158 -5.72 -30.08 -1.62
N TRP A 159 -6.43 -29.43 -0.71
CA TRP A 159 -6.58 -27.99 -0.65
C TRP A 159 -5.46 -27.38 0.17
N LEU A 160 -4.91 -26.27 -0.29
CA LEU A 160 -3.86 -25.52 0.37
C LEU A 160 -4.33 -24.09 0.61
N PHE A 161 -4.39 -23.70 1.88
CA PHE A 161 -4.66 -22.33 2.29
C PHE A 161 -3.41 -21.80 2.99
N SER A 162 -2.86 -20.68 2.56
CA SER A 162 -1.68 -20.09 3.22
C SER A 162 -1.87 -18.61 3.47
N GLY A 163 -1.52 -18.15 4.66
CA GLY A 163 -1.47 -16.74 5.02
C GLY A 163 -0.06 -16.38 5.49
N GLY A 164 0.50 -15.28 4.99
CA GLY A 164 1.85 -14.85 5.32
C GLY A 164 1.91 -13.36 5.58
N TRP A 165 2.59 -12.97 6.65
CA TRP A 165 3.01 -11.60 6.91
C TRP A 165 4.53 -11.50 6.75
N THR A 166 5.01 -10.51 6.01
CA THR A 166 6.44 -10.29 5.75
C THR A 166 6.83 -8.86 6.12
N GLY A 167 7.44 -8.67 7.28
CA GLY A 167 8.08 -7.42 7.66
C GLY A 167 9.56 -7.37 7.26
N ASP A 168 10.25 -6.28 7.61
CA ASP A 168 11.64 -6.05 7.24
C ASP A 168 12.62 -7.04 7.90
N THR A 169 12.36 -7.42 9.15
CA THR A 169 13.25 -8.26 9.97
C THR A 169 12.61 -9.59 10.40
N ALA A 170 11.31 -9.74 10.17
CA ALA A 170 10.53 -10.90 10.57
C ALA A 170 9.52 -11.27 9.48
N SER A 171 9.32 -12.56 9.24
CA SER A 171 8.20 -13.04 8.43
C SER A 171 7.55 -14.23 9.12
N VAL A 172 6.23 -14.30 9.05
CA VAL A 172 5.42 -15.37 9.64
C VAL A 172 4.52 -15.89 8.54
N LYS A 173 4.59 -17.19 8.25
CA LYS A 173 3.75 -17.86 7.28
C LYS A 173 3.07 -19.03 7.97
N ALA A 174 1.78 -19.17 7.74
CA ALA A 174 0.98 -20.29 8.18
C ALA A 174 0.33 -20.89 6.93
N SER A 175 0.48 -22.20 6.74
CA SER A 175 -0.18 -22.94 5.67
C SER A 175 -0.95 -24.13 6.23
N LEU A 176 -2.21 -24.24 5.84
CA LEU A 176 -3.12 -25.34 6.11
C LEU A 176 -3.24 -26.19 4.84
N SER A 177 -2.98 -27.48 4.97
CA SER A 177 -3.19 -28.48 3.93
C SER A 177 -4.30 -29.43 4.35
N LEU A 178 -5.30 -29.58 3.51
CA LEU A 178 -6.47 -30.42 3.73
C LEU A 178 -6.52 -31.45 2.61
N GLY A 179 -6.17 -32.70 2.90
CA GLY A 179 -6.18 -33.78 1.92
C GLY A 179 -6.87 -35.02 2.45
N PHE A 180 -6.98 -36.03 1.59
CA PHE A 180 -7.47 -37.35 1.98
C PHE A 180 -6.59 -38.03 3.04
N LEU A 181 -5.31 -37.69 3.07
CA LEU A 181 -4.33 -38.17 4.07
C LEU A 181 -4.33 -37.34 5.36
N GLY A 182 -5.36 -36.51 5.57
CA GLY A 182 -5.57 -35.75 6.80
C GLY A 182 -5.35 -34.25 6.69
N VAL A 183 -5.21 -33.62 7.86
CA VAL A 183 -5.12 -32.16 8.03
C VAL A 183 -3.75 -31.80 8.61
N GLY A 184 -2.96 -31.03 7.85
CA GLY A 184 -1.63 -30.57 8.25
C GLY A 184 -1.55 -29.06 8.32
N LEU A 185 -0.89 -28.53 9.36
CA LEU A 185 -0.63 -27.11 9.55
C LEU A 185 0.88 -26.88 9.65
N ASP A 186 1.43 -26.17 8.69
CA ASP A 186 2.84 -25.79 8.66
C ASP A 186 2.99 -24.33 9.09
N LEU A 187 3.79 -24.09 10.12
CA LEU A 187 4.15 -22.76 10.59
C LEU A 187 5.61 -22.45 10.28
N ASP A 188 5.82 -21.45 9.45
CA ASP A 188 7.12 -20.95 9.03
C ASP A 188 7.36 -19.57 9.65
N LEU A 189 8.21 -19.49 10.67
CA LEU A 189 8.63 -18.24 11.29
C LEU A 189 10.07 -17.92 10.90
N TYR A 190 10.32 -16.69 10.49
CA TYR A 190 11.64 -16.18 10.19
C TYR A 190 11.89 -14.93 11.00
N HIS A 191 13.00 -14.89 11.73
CA HIS A 191 13.41 -13.70 12.49
C HIS A 191 14.94 -13.59 12.52
N LEU A 192 15.48 -12.43 12.15
CA LEU A 192 16.92 -12.12 12.24
C LEU A 192 17.85 -13.19 11.64
N GLY A 193 17.45 -13.79 10.51
CA GLY A 193 18.25 -14.82 9.82
C GLY A 193 18.00 -16.26 10.28
N GLN A 194 17.18 -16.47 11.30
CA GLN A 194 16.78 -17.80 11.79
C GLN A 194 15.41 -18.17 11.21
N ARG A 195 15.29 -19.39 10.65
CA ARG A 195 14.01 -19.96 10.19
C ARG A 195 13.60 -21.10 11.13
N LEU A 196 12.45 -20.96 11.77
CA LEU A 196 11.78 -21.98 12.56
C LEU A 196 10.61 -22.53 11.74
N HIS A 197 10.70 -23.80 11.34
CA HIS A 197 9.63 -24.52 10.63
C HIS A 197 9.02 -25.56 11.57
N VAL A 198 7.75 -25.39 11.92
CA VAL A 198 7.00 -26.26 12.84
C VAL A 198 5.86 -26.93 12.06
N PRO A 199 6.05 -28.17 11.58
CA PRO A 199 4.99 -28.94 10.95
C PRO A 199 4.12 -29.59 12.04
N ILE A 200 2.83 -29.28 12.05
CA ILE A 200 1.84 -29.79 12.99
C ILE A 200 0.85 -30.66 12.21
N LEU A 201 0.95 -31.97 12.36
CA LEU A 201 -0.06 -32.89 11.86
C LEU A 201 -1.23 -32.92 12.85
N LEU A 202 -2.40 -32.44 12.42
CA LEU A 202 -3.59 -32.40 13.29
C LEU A 202 -4.35 -33.72 13.30
N SER A 203 -4.57 -34.31 12.12
CA SER A 203 -5.20 -35.62 11.98
C SER A 203 -4.59 -36.39 10.82
N SER A 204 -4.49 -37.70 10.97
CA SER A 204 -4.04 -38.65 9.93
C SER A 204 -5.17 -39.08 9.00
N ASP A 205 -6.43 -38.90 9.44
CA ASP A 205 -7.62 -39.17 8.67
C ASP A 205 -8.39 -37.87 8.41
N TYR A 206 -9.18 -37.83 7.32
CA TYR A 206 -9.97 -36.66 7.00
C TYR A 206 -11.21 -36.57 7.92
N ASP A 207 -11.10 -35.74 8.96
CA ASP A 207 -12.22 -35.39 9.84
C ASP A 207 -12.85 -34.05 9.44
N PRO A 208 -14.13 -34.02 9.01
CA PRO A 208 -14.77 -32.80 8.52
C PRO A 208 -14.96 -31.74 9.61
N ASP A 209 -15.23 -32.17 10.85
CA ASP A 209 -15.39 -31.27 11.98
C ASP A 209 -14.07 -30.57 12.34
N LEU A 210 -12.97 -31.32 12.33
CA LEU A 210 -11.65 -30.78 12.58
C LEU A 210 -11.20 -29.86 11.44
N ALA A 211 -11.46 -30.23 10.19
CA ALA A 211 -11.24 -29.38 9.02
C ALA A 211 -12.01 -28.04 9.15
N PHE A 212 -13.27 -28.07 9.58
CA PHE A 212 -14.06 -26.86 9.78
C PHE A 212 -13.44 -25.94 10.84
N TRP A 213 -13.13 -26.46 12.03
CA TRP A 213 -12.51 -25.66 13.09
C TRP A 213 -11.12 -25.12 12.70
N THR A 214 -10.33 -25.90 11.94
CA THR A 214 -9.01 -25.46 11.46
C THR A 214 -9.07 -24.34 10.43
N ILE A 215 -10.21 -24.13 9.76
CA ILE A 215 -10.42 -22.97 8.87
C ILE A 215 -11.00 -21.79 9.66
N VAL A 216 -12.02 -22.03 10.48
CA VAL A 216 -12.77 -20.99 11.18
C VAL A 216 -11.93 -20.30 12.25
N VAL A 217 -11.15 -21.05 13.02
CA VAL A 217 -10.36 -20.48 14.13
C VAL A 217 -9.27 -19.53 13.62
N PRO A 218 -8.39 -19.90 12.65
CA PRO A 218 -7.40 -18.97 12.13
C PRO A 218 -8.01 -17.79 11.37
N SER A 219 -9.10 -18.01 10.64
CA SER A 219 -9.79 -16.94 9.91
C SER A 219 -10.36 -15.88 10.85
N SER A 220 -11.10 -16.32 11.88
CA SER A 220 -11.64 -15.41 12.91
C SER A 220 -10.53 -14.69 13.68
N ALA A 221 -9.44 -15.38 14.03
CA ALA A 221 -8.28 -14.77 14.67
C ALA A 221 -7.63 -13.68 13.81
N LEU A 222 -7.55 -13.87 12.49
CA LEU A 222 -7.03 -12.85 11.56
C LEU A 222 -7.91 -11.60 11.52
N VAL A 223 -9.23 -11.77 11.45
CA VAL A 223 -10.18 -10.64 11.41
C VAL A 223 -10.11 -9.84 12.71
N LEU A 224 -10.13 -10.53 13.86
CA LEU A 224 -10.01 -9.90 15.17
C LEU A 224 -8.65 -9.21 15.32
N GLY A 225 -7.56 -9.87 14.90
CA GLY A 225 -6.22 -9.28 14.91
C GLY A 225 -6.10 -8.01 14.07
N TYR A 226 -6.71 -7.99 12.88
CA TYR A 226 -6.76 -6.79 12.05
C TYR A 226 -7.47 -5.64 12.77
N HIS A 227 -8.67 -5.88 13.30
CA HIS A 227 -9.49 -4.85 13.92
C HIS A 227 -8.91 -4.35 15.26
N PHE A 228 -8.41 -5.25 16.11
CA PHE A 228 -7.95 -4.91 17.46
C PHE A 228 -6.47 -4.56 17.57
N ILE A 229 -5.60 -5.03 16.66
CA ILE A 229 -4.15 -4.83 16.77
C ILE A 229 -3.65 -3.95 15.62
N VAL A 230 -3.98 -4.30 14.38
CA VAL A 230 -3.40 -3.63 13.19
C VAL A 230 -4.00 -2.25 12.97
N ALA A 231 -5.32 -2.14 12.92
CA ALA A 231 -6.03 -0.87 12.72
C ALA A 231 -5.66 0.21 13.76
N PRO A 232 -5.70 -0.05 15.09
CA PRO A 232 -5.39 0.98 16.08
C PRO A 232 -3.90 1.35 16.10
N ARG A 233 -2.99 0.41 15.84
CA ARG A 233 -1.55 0.72 15.76
C ARG A 233 -1.23 1.62 14.57
N ARG A 234 -1.85 1.38 13.42
CA ARG A 234 -1.69 2.24 12.24
C ARG A 234 -2.23 3.65 12.46
N ARG A 235 -3.39 3.78 13.11
CA ARG A 235 -3.93 5.08 13.49
C ARG A 235 -2.92 5.86 14.35
N ARG A 236 -2.29 5.20 15.32
CA ARG A 236 -1.23 5.81 16.16
C ARG A 236 0.03 6.19 15.36
N GLN A 237 0.49 5.34 14.43
CA GLN A 237 1.67 5.64 13.60
C GLN A 237 1.42 6.81 12.64
N ARG A 238 0.22 6.90 12.04
CA ARG A 238 -0.18 8.06 11.24
C ARG A 238 -0.15 9.34 12.05
N ILE A 239 -0.80 9.32 13.22
CA ILE A 239 -0.84 10.49 14.11
C ILE A 239 0.58 10.93 14.46
N ARG A 240 1.52 9.98 14.67
CA ARG A 240 2.94 10.29 14.90
C ARG A 240 3.62 10.92 13.70
N GLN A 241 3.54 10.32 12.51
CA GLN A 241 4.17 10.86 11.30
C GLN A 241 3.61 12.23 10.94
N ILE A 242 2.30 12.40 11.07
CA ILE A 242 1.63 13.69 10.90
C ILE A 242 2.11 14.67 11.98
N SER A 243 2.22 14.26 13.25
CA SER A 243 2.72 15.14 14.33
C SER A 243 4.18 15.55 14.16
N GLU A 244 5.04 14.65 13.65
CA GLU A 244 6.46 14.94 13.37
C GLU A 244 6.62 15.87 12.17
N ALA A 245 5.83 15.67 11.11
CA ALA A 245 5.75 16.61 10.00
C ALA A 245 5.23 17.99 10.46
N ARG A 246 4.30 18.01 11.41
CA ARG A 246 3.74 19.25 12.00
C ARG A 246 4.73 19.99 12.88
N GLN A 247 5.52 19.31 13.71
CA GLN A 247 6.56 19.96 14.51
C GLN A 247 7.54 20.74 13.64
N LYS A 248 7.94 20.15 12.50
CA LYS A 248 8.80 20.83 11.52
C LYS A 248 8.13 22.06 10.89
N LEU A 249 6.81 22.08 10.78
CA LEU A 249 6.06 23.21 10.22
C LEU A 249 5.83 24.33 11.24
N ASP A 250 5.58 23.98 12.50
CA ASP A 250 5.36 24.93 13.59
C ASP A 250 6.63 25.64 14.05
N GLU A 251 7.79 24.99 13.87
CA GLU A 251 9.11 25.59 14.09
C GLU A 251 9.43 26.72 13.09
N ASP A 252 8.74 26.76 11.94
CA ASP A 252 8.87 27.84 10.96
C ASP A 252 8.11 29.11 11.38
N ILE A 253 8.70 29.86 12.33
CA ILE A 253 8.25 31.21 12.76
C ILE A 253 8.01 32.13 11.55
N THR A 254 8.76 31.93 10.46
CA THR A 254 8.63 32.71 9.23
C THR A 254 7.25 32.61 8.59
N ILE A 255 6.54 31.49 8.75
CA ILE A 255 5.26 31.25 8.10
C ILE A 255 4.16 32.03 8.82
N LYS A 256 4.14 31.99 10.16
CA LYS A 256 3.19 32.77 10.97
C LYS A 256 3.32 34.27 10.69
N GLN A 257 4.56 34.76 10.60
CA GLN A 257 4.84 36.17 10.26
C GLN A 257 4.42 36.52 8.82
N LYS A 258 4.74 35.66 7.84
CA LYS A 258 4.32 35.85 6.43
C LYS A 258 2.80 35.91 6.31
N THR A 259 2.07 35.05 7.02
CA THR A 259 0.61 35.02 7.00
C THR A 259 0.01 36.32 7.55
N GLN A 260 0.49 36.80 8.71
CA GLN A 260 0.01 38.06 9.30
C GLN A 260 0.28 39.26 8.38
N ASN A 261 1.46 39.30 7.74
CA ASN A 261 1.80 40.35 6.78
C ASN A 261 0.93 40.29 5.52
N ILE A 262 0.63 39.10 5.00
CA ILE A 262 -0.23 38.95 3.83
C ILE A 262 -1.68 39.34 4.16
N ILE A 263 -2.21 38.91 5.31
CA ILE A 263 -3.58 39.27 5.74
C ILE A 263 -3.70 40.79 5.86
N SER A 264 -2.74 41.47 6.49
CA SER A 264 -2.80 42.93 6.63
C SER A 264 -2.76 43.66 5.28
N ILE A 265 -1.97 43.16 4.32
CA ILE A 265 -1.92 43.70 2.95
C ILE A 265 -3.25 43.46 2.20
N LEU A 266 -3.88 42.29 2.37
CA LEU A 266 -5.10 41.92 1.66
C LEU A 266 -6.38 42.50 2.27
N THR A 267 -6.35 42.97 3.51
CA THR A 267 -7.54 43.46 4.22
C THR A 267 -8.14 44.71 3.55
N GLU A 268 -7.30 45.68 3.17
CA GLU A 268 -7.73 46.91 2.50
C GLU A 268 -8.38 46.66 1.12
N PRO A 269 -7.77 45.90 0.19
CA PRO A 269 -8.41 45.60 -1.09
C PRO A 269 -9.66 44.74 -0.93
N ALA A 270 -9.68 43.77 0.00
CA ALA A 270 -10.85 42.94 0.27
C ALA A 270 -12.05 43.77 0.73
N LYS A 271 -11.87 44.71 1.67
CA LYS A 271 -12.93 45.61 2.15
C LYS A 271 -13.49 46.49 1.04
N LYS A 272 -12.61 47.06 0.20
CA LYS A 272 -13.04 47.89 -0.94
C LYS A 272 -13.85 47.09 -1.95
N ARG A 273 -13.42 45.87 -2.28
CA ARG A 273 -14.16 44.98 -3.18
C ARG A 273 -15.49 44.54 -2.58
N MET A 274 -15.50 44.17 -1.31
CA MET A 274 -16.73 43.79 -0.60
C MET A 274 -17.77 44.92 -0.62
N ALA A 275 -17.37 46.17 -0.35
CA ALA A 275 -18.29 47.31 -0.41
C ALA A 275 -18.80 47.59 -1.83
N ALA A 276 -17.94 47.46 -2.85
CA ALA A 276 -18.31 47.66 -4.24
C ALA A 276 -19.28 46.58 -4.77
N GLU A 277 -19.10 45.32 -4.35
CA GLU A 277 -19.98 44.21 -4.70
C GLU A 277 -21.30 44.28 -3.91
N ALA A 278 -21.26 44.63 -2.62
CA ALA A 278 -22.46 44.81 -1.81
C ALA A 278 -23.37 45.93 -2.33
N ALA A 279 -22.80 47.02 -2.86
CA ALA A 279 -23.59 48.11 -3.45
C ALA A 279 -24.33 47.72 -4.74
N LYS A 280 -23.95 46.60 -5.37
CA LYS A 280 -24.53 46.09 -6.63
C LYS A 280 -25.27 44.76 -6.45
N ASP A 281 -25.49 44.34 -5.20
CA ASP A 281 -26.01 43.00 -4.87
C ASP A 281 -25.24 41.86 -5.57
N GLY A 282 -23.92 42.06 -5.71
CA GLY A 282 -22.97 41.15 -6.34
C GLY A 282 -22.52 40.01 -5.43
N LEU A 283 -21.35 39.44 -5.73
CA LEU A 283 -20.79 38.31 -4.98
C LEU A 283 -20.06 38.80 -3.73
N VAL A 284 -20.56 38.43 -2.54
CA VAL A 284 -19.92 38.75 -1.25
C VAL A 284 -19.67 37.47 -0.46
N ILE A 285 -18.41 37.21 -0.11
CA ILE A 285 -18.01 36.05 0.67
C ILE A 285 -18.31 36.30 2.15
N LEU A 286 -19.08 35.40 2.77
CA LEU A 286 -19.42 35.47 4.21
C LEU A 286 -18.37 34.77 5.06
N GLU A 287 -18.00 33.56 4.65
CA GLU A 287 -17.07 32.69 5.38
C GLU A 287 -16.39 31.78 4.36
N ALA A 288 -15.06 31.73 4.38
CA ALA A 288 -14.32 30.77 3.58
C ALA A 288 -13.25 30.09 4.42
N THR A 289 -13.26 28.76 4.40
CA THR A 289 -12.35 27.94 5.20
C THR A 289 -11.63 26.94 4.33
N TYR A 290 -10.33 26.78 4.55
CA TYR A 290 -9.48 25.83 3.85
C TYR A 290 -8.87 24.84 4.85
N GLY A 291 -9.08 23.54 4.64
CA GLY A 291 -8.60 22.52 5.56
C GLY A 291 -8.94 21.11 5.09
N PRO A 292 -8.78 20.09 5.95
CA PRO A 292 -9.08 18.69 5.62
C PRO A 292 -10.51 18.50 5.09
N ALA A 293 -10.64 17.77 3.97
CA ALA A 293 -11.93 17.43 3.37
C ALA A 293 -12.75 16.52 4.31
N GLU A 294 -12.09 15.56 4.96
CA GLU A 294 -12.70 14.72 5.99
C GLU A 294 -12.62 15.41 7.35
N SER A 295 -13.75 15.94 7.82
CA SER A 295 -13.86 16.65 9.11
C SER A 295 -13.86 15.72 10.34
N PHE A 296 -14.01 14.40 10.15
CA PHE A 296 -14.29 13.46 11.24
C PHE A 296 -13.12 13.20 12.20
N ASP A 297 -11.87 13.47 11.80
CA ASP A 297 -10.68 13.13 12.60
C ASP A 297 -9.79 14.34 12.94
N PHE A 298 -10.10 15.53 12.42
CA PHE A 298 -9.27 16.73 12.57
C PHE A 298 -10.03 17.85 13.29
N GLY A 299 -9.49 18.32 14.42
CA GLY A 299 -10.07 19.44 15.18
C GLY A 299 -10.10 20.76 14.40
N SER A 300 -10.89 21.73 14.88
CA SER A 300 -11.05 23.07 14.28
C SER A 300 -9.76 23.88 14.16
N GLU A 301 -8.69 23.45 14.82
CA GLU A 301 -7.35 24.03 14.77
C GLU A 301 -6.66 23.85 13.41
N TYR A 302 -7.12 22.91 12.57
CA TYR A 302 -6.52 22.60 11.27
C TYR A 302 -7.28 23.22 10.09
N VAL A 303 -8.14 24.19 10.37
CA VAL A 303 -8.95 24.89 9.39
C VAL A 303 -8.47 26.33 9.33
N LEU A 304 -7.96 26.73 8.16
CA LEU A 304 -7.51 28.10 7.90
C LEU A 304 -8.68 28.96 7.45
N ASP A 305 -8.91 30.07 8.14
CA ASP A 305 -9.82 31.11 7.66
C ASP A 305 -9.15 31.86 6.49
N VAL A 306 -9.73 31.71 5.31
CA VAL A 306 -9.28 32.33 4.06
C VAL A 306 -10.31 33.34 3.53
N THR A 307 -11.26 33.77 4.35
CA THR A 307 -12.35 34.69 3.96
C THR A 307 -11.83 35.96 3.28
N VAL A 308 -10.84 36.61 3.89
CA VAL A 308 -10.24 37.85 3.35
C VAL A 308 -9.52 37.59 2.03
N ALA A 309 -8.78 36.50 1.94
CA ALA A 309 -8.01 36.14 0.75
C ALA A 309 -8.95 35.83 -0.44
N VAL A 310 -10.01 35.05 -0.20
CA VAL A 310 -11.02 34.73 -1.22
C VAL A 310 -11.79 35.99 -1.65
N GLN A 311 -12.20 36.84 -0.70
CA GLN A 311 -12.88 38.10 -1.03
C GLN A 311 -12.00 39.03 -1.87
N ALA A 312 -10.68 39.04 -1.64
CA ALA A 312 -9.74 39.82 -2.44
C ALA A 312 -9.59 39.30 -3.88
N LEU A 313 -9.98 38.07 -4.18
CA LEU A 313 -9.93 37.47 -5.52
C LEU A 313 -11.20 37.72 -6.34
N VAL A 314 -12.31 38.14 -5.71
CA VAL A 314 -13.58 38.43 -6.39
C VAL A 314 -13.42 39.61 -7.34
N SER A 315 -13.96 39.49 -8.55
CA SER A 315 -13.96 40.55 -9.56
C SER A 315 -15.24 40.49 -10.39
N ASN A 316 -15.93 41.63 -10.55
CA ASN A 316 -17.16 41.73 -11.35
C ASN A 316 -18.23 40.70 -10.93
N SER A 317 -18.48 40.58 -9.63
CA SER A 317 -19.44 39.63 -9.05
C SER A 317 -19.18 38.16 -9.38
N GLN A 318 -17.93 37.79 -9.73
CA GLN A 318 -17.52 36.42 -10.01
C GLN A 318 -16.20 36.09 -9.30
N LEU A 319 -16.02 34.82 -8.95
CA LEU A 319 -14.76 34.27 -8.46
C LEU A 319 -14.32 33.14 -9.37
N HIS A 320 -13.09 33.22 -9.87
CA HIS A 320 -12.48 32.19 -10.68
C HIS A 320 -11.10 31.84 -10.13
N ILE A 321 -10.95 30.61 -9.63
CA ILE A 321 -9.66 30.04 -9.23
C ILE A 321 -9.36 28.88 -10.19
N PRO A 322 -8.25 28.94 -10.95
CA PRO A 322 -7.89 27.87 -11.86
C PRO A 322 -7.62 26.58 -11.08
N GLY A 323 -8.05 25.44 -11.63
CA GLY A 323 -7.67 24.13 -11.11
C GLY A 323 -6.25 23.74 -11.52
N HIS A 324 -5.86 22.49 -11.25
CA HIS A 324 -4.57 21.87 -11.61
C HIS A 324 -3.37 22.30 -10.73
N ARG A 325 -3.58 23.12 -9.70
CA ARG A 325 -2.56 23.45 -8.69
C ARG A 325 -3.23 23.53 -7.33
N SER A 326 -2.51 23.09 -6.29
CA SER A 326 -2.97 23.24 -4.91
C SER A 326 -3.25 24.71 -4.59
N LYS A 327 -4.40 24.94 -3.95
CA LYS A 327 -4.84 26.26 -3.48
C LYS A 327 -3.93 26.79 -2.38
N ALA A 328 -3.12 25.95 -1.74
CA ALA A 328 -2.07 26.38 -0.82
C ALA A 328 -1.03 27.33 -1.46
N GLY A 329 -0.90 27.31 -2.79
CA GLY A 329 -0.03 28.25 -3.52
C GLY A 329 -0.63 29.65 -3.72
N LEU A 330 -1.90 29.87 -3.38
CA LEU A 330 -2.56 31.17 -3.51
C LEU A 330 -2.12 32.13 -2.38
N GLN A 331 -2.11 33.42 -2.69
CA GLN A 331 -1.77 34.42 -1.69
C GLN A 331 -2.80 34.44 -0.56
N GLY A 332 -2.33 34.24 0.68
CA GLY A 332 -3.20 34.17 1.87
C GLY A 332 -3.74 32.77 2.15
N PHE A 333 -3.44 31.79 1.29
CA PHE A 333 -3.67 30.38 1.56
C PHE A 333 -2.40 29.76 2.12
N TYR A 334 -2.59 28.81 3.02
CA TYR A 334 -1.51 28.04 3.59
C TYR A 334 -2.00 26.64 3.98
N ASP A 335 -1.13 25.66 3.83
CA ASP A 335 -1.44 24.28 4.17
C ASP A 335 -1.12 23.97 5.64
N LEU A 336 -2.15 23.94 6.47
CA LEU A 336 -2.04 23.54 7.89
C LEU A 336 -2.04 22.02 8.10
N ALA A 337 -2.39 21.25 7.07
CA ALA A 337 -2.50 19.80 7.13
C ALA A 337 -1.84 19.17 5.89
N PRO A 338 -0.50 19.28 5.79
CA PRO A 338 0.22 18.67 4.68
C PRO A 338 -0.08 17.17 4.66
N PHE A 339 -0.15 16.63 3.44
CA PHE A 339 -0.42 15.22 3.16
C PHE A 339 -1.86 14.74 3.41
N VAL A 340 -2.79 15.63 3.76
CA VAL A 340 -4.23 15.32 3.85
C VAL A 340 -4.96 15.92 2.65
N VAL A 341 -5.99 15.24 2.16
CA VAL A 341 -6.87 15.80 1.11
C VAL A 341 -7.58 17.02 1.70
N LYS A 342 -7.44 18.15 1.01
CA LYS A 342 -7.96 19.45 1.44
C LYS A 342 -9.15 19.87 0.61
N ALA A 343 -10.05 20.59 1.25
CA ALA A 343 -11.18 21.22 0.62
C ALA A 343 -11.26 22.69 1.01
N LEU A 344 -11.65 23.52 0.04
CA LEU A 344 -12.04 24.90 0.23
C LEU A 344 -13.57 24.95 0.33
N ARG A 345 -14.07 25.36 1.49
CA ARG A 345 -15.49 25.57 1.76
C ARG A 345 -15.77 27.06 1.74
N ILE A 346 -16.79 27.48 0.99
CA ILE A 346 -17.13 28.88 0.81
C ILE A 346 -18.63 29.06 1.05
N ARG A 347 -18.97 29.94 1.98
CA ARG A 347 -20.29 30.54 2.13
C ARG A 347 -20.26 31.94 1.55
N TYR A 348 -21.22 32.25 0.69
CA TYR A 348 -21.29 33.55 0.04
C TYR A 348 -22.74 34.00 -0.13
N THR A 349 -22.92 35.29 -0.42
CA THR A 349 -24.18 35.87 -0.85
C THR A 349 -24.06 36.37 -2.28
N PHE A 350 -25.12 36.17 -3.06
CA PHE A 350 -25.26 36.70 -4.41
C PHE A 350 -26.71 37.09 -4.62
N GLN A 351 -26.97 38.32 -5.07
CA GLN A 351 -28.33 38.85 -5.23
C GLN A 351 -29.20 38.71 -3.97
N GLY A 352 -28.59 38.90 -2.79
CA GLY A 352 -29.26 38.80 -1.50
C GLY A 352 -29.60 37.39 -1.02
N ARG A 353 -29.18 36.33 -1.74
CA ARG A 353 -29.40 34.92 -1.34
C ARG A 353 -28.10 34.28 -0.88
N VAL A 354 -28.18 33.37 0.08
CA VAL A 354 -27.03 32.65 0.66
C VAL A 354 -26.75 31.39 -0.15
N HIS A 355 -25.47 31.13 -0.36
CA HIS A 355 -24.97 29.96 -1.07
C HIS A 355 -23.83 29.29 -0.30
N TYR A 356 -23.66 27.99 -0.49
CA TYR A 356 -22.58 27.17 0.05
C TYR A 356 -22.00 26.26 -1.02
N ALA A 357 -20.67 26.18 -1.07
CA ALA A 357 -19.96 25.30 -1.99
C ALA A 357 -18.69 24.74 -1.34
N GLU A 358 -18.38 23.48 -1.67
CA GLU A 358 -17.15 22.81 -1.25
C GLU A 358 -16.39 22.33 -2.49
N PHE A 359 -15.10 22.64 -2.55
CA PHE A 359 -14.23 22.31 -3.67
C PHE A 359 -12.96 21.63 -3.17
N LEU A 360 -12.63 20.46 -3.72
CA LEU A 360 -11.34 19.80 -3.48
C LEU A 360 -10.17 20.67 -3.96
N ASP A 361 -8.99 20.47 -3.40
CA ASP A 361 -7.82 21.33 -3.59
C ASP A 361 -7.48 21.58 -5.08
N ASP A 362 -7.48 20.52 -5.90
CA ASP A 362 -7.05 20.59 -7.31
C ASP A 362 -8.17 20.98 -8.30
N LEU A 363 -9.41 21.06 -7.81
CA LEU A 363 -10.57 21.40 -8.65
C LEU A 363 -10.71 22.91 -8.83
N PRO A 364 -11.06 23.36 -10.06
CA PRO A 364 -11.33 24.77 -10.31
C PRO A 364 -12.52 25.26 -9.48
N VAL A 365 -12.44 26.52 -9.04
CA VAL A 365 -13.53 27.19 -8.31
C VAL A 365 -14.13 28.24 -9.22
N VAL A 366 -15.44 28.12 -9.46
CA VAL A 366 -16.23 29.10 -10.20
C VAL A 366 -17.46 29.44 -9.38
N LEU A 367 -17.60 30.71 -8.99
CA LEU A 367 -18.76 31.23 -8.29
C LEU A 367 -19.25 32.50 -9.01
N PRO A 368 -20.57 32.81 -8.99
CA PRO A 368 -21.66 32.04 -8.37
C PRO A 368 -22.23 30.94 -9.30
N LEU A 369 -22.72 29.84 -8.72
CA LEU A 369 -23.53 28.81 -9.42
C LEU A 369 -24.89 28.65 -8.74
N ALA A 370 -25.91 28.29 -9.53
CA ALA A 370 -27.28 28.10 -9.05
C ALA A 370 -27.38 26.93 -8.06
N ASP A 371 -26.63 25.85 -8.31
CA ASP A 371 -26.62 24.62 -7.50
C ASP A 371 -26.08 24.82 -6.07
N HIS A 372 -25.43 25.96 -5.81
CA HIS A 372 -24.90 26.27 -4.48
C HIS A 372 -25.91 26.95 -3.57
N LEU A 373 -27.13 27.25 -4.05
CA LEU A 373 -28.13 27.97 -3.27
C LEU A 373 -28.53 27.16 -2.04
N VAL A 374 -28.49 27.80 -0.87
CA VAL A 374 -28.94 27.21 0.40
C VAL A 374 -30.33 27.75 0.67
N ASP A 375 -31.34 26.88 0.57
CA ASP A 375 -32.74 27.19 0.86
C ASP A 375 -33.00 27.47 2.36
#